data_AF-A0AA36A6V2-F1
#
_entry.id   AF-A0AA36A6V2-F1
#
_cell.length_a   1.000
_cell.length_b   1.000
_cell.length_c   1.000
_cell.angle_alpha   90.00
_cell.angle_beta   90.00
_cell.angle_gamma   90.00
#
_symmetry.space_group_name_H-M   'P 1'
#
loop_
_entity.id
_entity.type
_entity.pdbx_description
1 polymer ?
#
loop_
_entity_poly.entity_id
_entity_poly.type
_entity_poly.pdbx_seq_one_letter_code
_entity_poly.pdbx_strand_id
1 'polypeptide(L)'
;MRGEASDSEVERQVLVGQNYIVTCEKAALEDQVATLGNRSEQLEDQVSSLVWEKDVLVSKLARCKRQLACARVDGAVARGNLLWMLEKGVVCIIDKVIESAKFANGIWDVCEACEALGFEKGKRMGGRSASAGEPKVPDPGCVARRAEKVDVALSSLAETYFVGLFCLGELDYDGFR
;
A
#
# COMPACT_ATOMS: atom_id res chain seq x y z
N MET A 1 -38.10 39.64 -93.99
CA MET A 1 -37.30 39.97 -92.78
C MET A 1 -38.16 40.01 -91.50
N ARG A 2 -39.17 39.12 -91.32
CA ARG A 2 -40.03 39.13 -90.13
C ARG A 2 -39.65 38.06 -89.08
N GLY A 3 -38.81 37.08 -89.42
CA GLY A 3 -38.42 35.99 -88.51
C GLY A 3 -37.39 36.39 -87.45
N GLU A 4 -36.37 37.17 -87.81
CA GLU A 4 -35.23 37.50 -86.93
C GLU A 4 -35.61 38.29 -85.66
N ALA A 5 -36.66 39.11 -85.73
CA ALA A 5 -37.13 39.88 -84.59
C ALA A 5 -37.82 38.99 -83.53
N SER A 6 -38.48 37.92 -83.94
CA SER A 6 -39.14 36.98 -83.03
C SER A 6 -38.14 36.09 -82.29
N ASP A 7 -37.05 35.68 -82.96
CA ASP A 7 -36.01 34.85 -82.33
C ASP A 7 -35.25 35.64 -81.24
N SER A 8 -34.96 36.92 -81.47
CA SER A 8 -34.26 37.78 -80.50
C SER A 8 -35.05 38.02 -79.20
N GLU A 9 -36.39 38.08 -79.27
CA GLU A 9 -37.23 38.27 -78.08
C GLU A 9 -37.26 37.02 -77.19
N VAL A 10 -37.30 35.84 -77.80
CA VAL A 10 -37.22 34.56 -77.08
C VAL A 10 -35.88 34.42 -76.36
N GLU A 11 -34.76 34.72 -77.02
CA GLU A 11 -33.43 34.73 -76.40
C GLU A 11 -33.36 35.68 -75.21
N ARG A 12 -33.91 36.89 -75.34
CA ARG A 12 -33.95 37.85 -74.23
C ARG A 12 -34.75 37.31 -73.04
N GLN A 13 -35.89 36.67 -73.26
CA GLN A 13 -36.67 36.07 -72.16
C GLN A 13 -35.90 34.94 -71.48
N VAL A 14 -35.21 34.09 -72.25
CA VAL A 14 -34.37 33.01 -71.69
C VAL A 14 -33.25 33.60 -70.82
N LEU A 15 -32.55 34.64 -71.29
CA LEU A 15 -31.49 35.30 -70.54
C LEU A 15 -32.01 35.95 -69.25
N VAL A 16 -33.19 36.58 -69.28
CA VAL A 16 -33.83 37.14 -68.08
C VAL A 16 -34.18 36.04 -67.07
N GLY A 17 -34.74 34.92 -67.54
CA GLY A 17 -35.04 33.76 -66.69
C GLY A 17 -33.79 33.16 -66.04
N GLN A 18 -32.72 32.99 -66.80
CA GLN A 18 -31.43 32.52 -66.28
C GLN A 18 -30.84 33.50 -65.25
N ASN A 19 -30.90 34.81 -65.52
CA ASN A 19 -30.38 35.82 -64.60
C ASN A 19 -31.14 35.81 -63.26
N TYR A 20 -32.45 35.64 -63.30
CA TYR A 20 -33.26 35.48 -62.09
C TYR A 20 -32.84 34.26 -61.27
N ILE A 21 -32.71 33.09 -61.91
CA ILE A 21 -32.26 31.84 -61.24
C ILE A 21 -30.88 32.03 -60.60
N VAL A 22 -29.91 32.58 -61.35
CA VAL A 22 -28.55 32.85 -60.86
C VAL A 22 -28.57 33.81 -59.67
N THR A 23 -29.45 34.82 -59.67
CA THR A 23 -29.59 35.76 -58.56
C THR A 23 -30.14 35.07 -57.31
N CYS A 24 -31.13 34.18 -57.46
CA CYS A 24 -31.67 33.39 -56.36
C CYS A 24 -30.63 32.41 -55.77
N GLU A 25 -29.90 31.69 -56.64
CA GLU A 25 -28.84 30.77 -56.21
C GLU A 25 -27.71 31.50 -55.50
N LYS A 26 -27.32 32.68 -56.00
CA LYS A 26 -26.32 33.52 -55.35
C LYS A 26 -26.72 33.90 -53.93
N ALA A 27 -27.96 34.36 -53.73
CA ALA A 27 -28.45 34.71 -52.39
C ALA A 27 -28.46 33.48 -51.45
N ALA A 28 -28.90 32.32 -51.95
CA ALA A 28 -28.88 31.08 -51.16
C ALA A 28 -27.45 30.65 -50.77
N LEU A 29 -26.48 30.82 -51.67
CA LEU A 29 -25.07 30.57 -51.37
C LEU A 29 -24.50 31.57 -50.37
N GLU A 30 -24.85 32.85 -50.48
CA GLU A 30 -24.46 33.89 -49.51
C GLU A 30 -24.97 33.55 -48.09
N ASP A 31 -26.22 33.11 -47.96
CA ASP A 31 -26.80 32.67 -46.68
C ASP A 31 -26.09 31.43 -46.11
N GLN A 32 -25.73 30.47 -46.97
CA GLN A 32 -24.97 29.28 -46.56
C GLN A 32 -23.56 29.66 -46.09
N VAL A 33 -22.87 30.56 -46.81
CA VAL A 33 -21.55 31.06 -46.43
C VAL A 33 -21.61 31.80 -45.09
N ALA A 34 -22.63 32.64 -44.87
CA ALA A 34 -22.84 33.31 -43.59
C ALA A 34 -23.08 32.30 -42.45
N THR A 35 -23.89 31.26 -42.71
CA THR A 35 -24.14 30.18 -41.73
C THR A 35 -22.88 29.40 -41.38
N LEU A 36 -22.04 29.09 -42.39
CA LEU A 36 -20.76 28.43 -42.19
C LEU A 36 -19.77 29.30 -41.41
N GLY A 37 -19.75 30.61 -41.68
CA GLY A 37 -18.96 31.58 -40.92
C GLY A 37 -19.27 31.55 -39.43
N ASN A 38 -20.56 31.69 -39.07
CA ASN A 38 -21.00 31.64 -37.68
C ASN A 38 -20.64 30.32 -36.98
N ARG A 39 -20.76 29.18 -37.68
CA ARG A 39 -20.37 27.87 -37.15
C ARG A 39 -18.85 27.76 -36.96
N SER A 40 -18.06 28.35 -37.84
CA SER A 40 -16.61 28.39 -37.73
C SER A 40 -16.17 29.16 -36.48
N GLU A 41 -16.73 30.35 -36.25
CA GLU A 41 -16.46 31.16 -35.06
C GLU A 41 -16.84 30.39 -33.78
N GLN A 42 -18.02 29.78 -33.76
CA GLN A 42 -18.45 28.96 -32.62
C GLN A 42 -17.50 27.79 -32.32
N LEU A 43 -16.99 27.11 -33.37
CA LEU A 43 -16.02 26.03 -33.21
C LEU A 43 -14.68 26.53 -32.69
N GLU A 44 -14.23 27.71 -33.14
CA GLU A 44 -13.00 28.34 -32.66
C GLU A 44 -13.08 28.67 -31.15
N ASP A 45 -14.23 29.20 -30.70
CA ASP A 45 -14.49 29.43 -29.28
C ASP A 45 -14.48 28.12 -28.47
N GLN A 46 -15.10 27.06 -29.00
CA GLN A 46 -15.11 25.75 -28.35
C GLN A 46 -13.71 25.13 -28.24
N VAL A 47 -12.92 25.20 -29.32
CA VAL A 47 -11.54 24.72 -29.32
C VAL A 47 -10.69 25.52 -28.33
N SER A 48 -10.86 26.84 -28.29
CA SER A 48 -10.18 27.71 -27.33
C SER A 48 -10.52 27.32 -25.89
N SER A 49 -11.81 27.12 -25.59
CA SER A 49 -12.25 26.67 -24.27
C SER A 49 -11.66 25.31 -23.89
N LEU A 50 -11.63 24.34 -24.82
CA LEU A 50 -11.06 23.02 -24.58
C LEU A 50 -9.54 23.06 -24.35
N VAL A 51 -8.82 23.92 -25.07
CA VAL A 51 -7.37 24.12 -24.87
C VAL A 51 -7.10 24.60 -23.45
N TRP A 52 -7.86 25.57 -22.96
CA TRP A 52 -7.76 26.06 -21.57
C TRP A 52 -8.05 24.98 -20.54
N GLU A 53 -9.13 24.21 -20.71
CA GLU A 53 -9.48 23.12 -19.81
C GLU A 53 -8.39 22.03 -19.77
N LYS A 54 -7.83 21.68 -20.93
CA LYS A 54 -6.72 20.74 -21.04
C LYS A 54 -5.51 21.22 -20.23
N ASP A 55 -5.14 22.49 -20.33
CA ASP A 55 -3.99 23.04 -19.60
C ASP A 55 -4.21 23.04 -18.07
N VAL A 56 -5.44 23.31 -17.63
CA VAL A 56 -5.84 23.18 -16.22
C VAL A 56 -5.71 21.72 -15.75
N LEU A 57 -6.17 20.75 -16.55
CA LEU A 57 -6.07 19.33 -16.22
C LEU A 57 -4.61 18.84 -16.18
N VAL A 58 -3.77 19.25 -17.12
CA VAL A 58 -2.33 18.94 -17.13
C VAL A 58 -1.66 19.45 -15.86
N SER A 59 -1.98 20.68 -15.46
CA SER A 59 -1.47 21.30 -14.22
C SER A 59 -1.90 20.53 -12.97
N LYS A 60 -3.18 20.13 -12.89
CA LYS A 60 -3.71 19.30 -11.79
C LYS A 60 -3.01 17.94 -11.73
N LEU A 61 -2.82 17.28 -12.87
CA LEU A 61 -2.13 16.00 -12.94
C LEU A 61 -0.68 16.11 -12.44
N ALA A 62 0.05 17.15 -12.83
CA ALA A 62 1.41 17.39 -12.36
C ALA A 62 1.48 17.60 -10.84
N ARG A 63 0.49 18.31 -10.25
CA ARG A 63 0.37 18.45 -8.80
C ARG A 63 0.10 17.11 -8.12
N CYS A 64 -0.86 16.31 -8.61
CA CYS A 64 -1.16 14.99 -8.03
C CYS A 64 0.05 14.05 -8.09
N LYS A 65 0.80 14.04 -9.21
CA LYS A 65 2.04 13.25 -9.32
C LYS A 65 3.07 13.63 -8.27
N ARG A 66 3.26 14.93 -8.01
CA ARG A 66 4.16 15.40 -6.95
C ARG A 66 3.69 14.98 -5.56
N GLN A 67 2.40 15.13 -5.26
CA GLN A 67 1.84 14.73 -3.97
C GLN A 67 2.00 13.22 -3.72
N LEU A 68 1.75 12.40 -4.74
CA LEU A 68 1.97 10.96 -4.64
C LEU A 68 3.45 10.60 -4.40
N ALA A 69 4.37 11.30 -5.04
CA ALA A 69 5.81 11.11 -4.82
C ALA A 69 6.20 11.46 -3.37
N CYS A 70 5.73 12.58 -2.84
CA CYS A 70 5.94 12.95 -1.43
C CYS A 70 5.38 11.89 -0.48
N ALA A 71 4.11 11.48 -0.67
CA ALA A 71 3.47 10.48 0.19
C ALA A 71 4.20 9.12 0.16
N ARG A 72 4.81 8.74 -0.97
CA ARG A 72 5.63 7.52 -1.06
C ARG A 72 6.91 7.61 -0.24
N VAL A 73 7.58 8.77 -0.26
CA VAL A 73 8.78 9.03 0.55
C VAL A 73 8.41 9.03 2.04
N ASP A 74 7.37 9.77 2.43
CA ASP A 74 6.91 9.83 3.82
C ASP A 74 6.51 8.45 4.34
N GLY A 75 5.81 7.66 3.53
CA GLY A 75 5.47 6.28 3.85
C GLY A 75 6.69 5.37 3.99
N ALA A 76 7.74 5.57 3.19
CA ALA A 76 8.98 4.81 3.33
C ALA A 76 9.74 5.17 4.60
N VAL A 77 9.81 6.46 4.94
CA VAL A 77 10.41 6.96 6.18
C VAL A 77 9.65 6.42 7.40
N ALA A 78 8.32 6.49 7.39
CA ALA A 78 7.50 5.97 8.50
C ALA A 78 7.71 4.46 8.72
N ARG A 79 7.77 3.66 7.64
CA ARG A 79 8.07 2.22 7.74
C ARG A 79 9.49 1.97 8.26
N GLY A 80 10.47 2.74 7.82
CA GLY A 80 11.85 2.64 8.31
C GLY A 80 11.96 2.94 9.81
N ASN A 81 11.30 4.01 10.27
CA ASN A 81 11.26 4.38 11.69
C ASN A 81 10.60 3.29 12.54
N LEU A 82 9.47 2.73 12.06
CA LEU A 82 8.79 1.63 12.76
C LEU A 82 9.69 0.39 12.86
N LEU A 83 10.35 0.00 11.77
CA LEU A 83 11.26 -1.14 11.77
C LEU A 83 12.41 -0.92 12.75
N TRP A 84 13.02 0.27 12.75
CA TRP A 84 14.09 0.61 13.67
C TRP A 84 13.62 0.59 15.13
N MET A 85 12.43 1.13 15.43
CA MET A 85 11.85 1.06 16.77
C MET A 85 11.61 -0.38 17.22
N LEU A 86 11.13 -1.24 16.32
CA LEU A 86 10.94 -2.67 16.62
C LEU A 86 12.30 -3.36 16.85
N GLU A 87 13.29 -3.14 15.99
CA GLU A 87 14.61 -3.76 16.13
C GLU A 87 15.31 -3.29 17.41
N LYS A 88 15.40 -1.98 17.65
CA LYS A 88 16.10 -1.44 18.83
C LYS A 88 15.31 -1.63 20.11
N GLY A 89 13.99 -1.47 20.07
CA GLY A 89 13.11 -1.68 21.21
C GLY A 89 13.12 -3.14 21.67
N VAL A 90 12.98 -4.09 20.74
CA VAL A 90 13.00 -5.53 21.07
C VAL A 90 14.37 -5.94 21.60
N VAL A 91 15.46 -5.50 20.99
CA VAL A 91 16.82 -5.78 21.50
C VAL A 91 16.99 -5.24 22.93
N CYS A 92 16.57 -4.00 23.19
CA CYS A 92 16.65 -3.42 24.53
C CYS A 92 15.80 -4.19 25.56
N ILE A 93 14.60 -4.63 25.19
CA ILE A 93 13.76 -5.46 26.07
C ILE A 93 14.45 -6.79 26.35
N ILE A 94 15.01 -7.46 25.34
CA ILE A 94 15.73 -8.73 25.51
C ILE A 94 16.92 -8.55 26.46
N ASP A 95 17.73 -7.50 26.25
CA ASP A 95 18.88 -7.21 27.12
C ASP A 95 18.43 -6.99 28.57
N LYS A 96 17.37 -6.19 28.80
CA LYS A 96 16.80 -5.97 30.13
C LYS A 96 16.27 -7.25 30.77
N VAL A 97 15.65 -8.14 30.00
CA VAL A 97 15.16 -9.43 30.51
C VAL A 97 16.33 -10.29 30.96
N ILE A 98 17.36 -10.42 30.12
CA ILE A 98 18.57 -11.20 30.39
C ILE A 98 19.29 -10.66 31.63
N GLU A 99 19.38 -9.34 31.77
CA GLU A 99 20.02 -8.69 32.93
C GLU A 99 19.17 -8.75 34.21
N SER A 100 17.88 -9.11 34.12
CA SER A 100 17.02 -9.12 35.31
C SER A 100 17.40 -10.25 36.26
N ALA A 101 17.68 -9.88 37.52
CA ALA A 101 17.99 -10.86 38.58
C ALA A 101 16.88 -11.89 38.77
N LYS A 102 15.62 -11.48 38.54
CA LYS A 102 14.49 -12.40 38.51
C LYS A 102 14.72 -13.48 37.46
N PHE A 103 15.01 -13.11 36.21
CA PHE A 103 15.18 -14.05 35.10
C PHE A 103 16.31 -15.03 35.37
N ALA A 104 17.44 -14.53 35.87
CA ALA A 104 18.55 -15.36 36.31
C ALA A 104 18.14 -16.37 37.40
N ASN A 105 17.39 -15.94 38.42
CA ASN A 105 16.90 -16.82 39.48
C ASN A 105 15.90 -17.86 38.95
N GLY A 106 14.99 -17.48 38.06
CA GLY A 106 14.05 -18.42 37.44
C GLY A 106 14.74 -19.49 36.61
N ILE A 107 15.77 -19.12 35.83
CA ILE A 107 16.61 -20.10 35.11
C ILE A 107 17.32 -21.02 36.10
N TRP A 108 17.84 -20.47 37.20
CA TRP A 108 18.51 -21.23 38.25
C TRP A 108 17.57 -22.28 38.88
N ASP A 109 16.36 -21.88 39.26
CA ASP A 109 15.35 -22.79 39.85
C ASP A 109 14.99 -23.94 38.89
N VAL A 110 14.86 -23.65 37.59
CA VAL A 110 14.63 -24.67 36.56
C VAL A 110 15.82 -25.63 36.46
N CYS A 111 17.05 -25.12 36.51
CA CYS A 111 18.25 -25.97 36.51
C CYS A 111 18.29 -26.89 37.73
N GLU A 112 17.99 -26.37 38.92
CA GLU A 112 17.94 -27.16 40.16
C GLU A 112 16.86 -28.24 40.09
N ALA A 113 15.67 -27.91 39.58
CA ALA A 113 14.60 -28.89 39.36
C ALA A 113 15.04 -29.99 38.37
N CYS A 114 15.73 -29.64 37.29
CA CYS A 114 16.26 -30.62 36.34
C CYS A 114 17.31 -31.54 36.97
N GLU A 115 18.22 -31.00 37.78
CA GLU A 115 19.21 -31.79 38.51
C GLU A 115 18.53 -32.76 39.49
N ALA A 116 17.50 -32.31 40.22
CA ALA A 116 16.69 -33.17 41.09
C ALA A 116 15.95 -34.30 40.35
N LEU A 117 15.67 -34.10 39.06
CA LEU A 117 15.08 -35.13 38.20
C LEU A 117 16.10 -36.14 37.66
N GLY A 118 17.40 -35.92 37.89
CA GLY A 118 18.48 -36.79 37.45
C GLY A 118 19.09 -36.39 36.10
N PHE A 119 18.79 -35.19 35.58
CA PHE A 119 19.52 -34.64 34.44
C PHE A 119 20.90 -34.17 34.92
N GLU A 120 21.91 -35.02 34.80
CA GLU A 120 23.30 -34.66 35.13
C GLU A 120 23.79 -33.53 34.22
N LYS A 121 24.28 -32.44 34.83
CA LYS A 121 25.00 -31.36 34.16
C LYS A 121 26.18 -31.94 33.37
N GLY A 122 26.05 -32.00 32.04
CA GLY A 122 27.16 -32.33 31.14
C GLY A 122 27.23 -33.76 30.60
N LYS A 123 26.25 -34.63 30.83
CA LYS A 123 26.15 -35.86 30.02
C LYS A 123 25.76 -35.50 28.58
N ARG A 124 26.77 -35.37 27.71
CA ARG A 124 26.61 -35.28 26.25
C ARG A 124 25.69 -36.43 25.82
N MET A 125 24.47 -36.11 25.41
CA MET A 125 23.54 -37.05 24.76
C MET A 125 24.07 -37.63 23.42
N GLY A 126 25.26 -37.20 22.98
CA GLY A 126 25.96 -37.71 21.81
C GLY A 126 26.79 -38.94 22.14
N GLY A 127 26.14 -40.10 22.24
CA GLY A 127 26.81 -41.38 22.37
C GLY A 127 25.83 -42.46 22.76
N ARG A 128 25.21 -43.09 21.75
CA ARG A 128 24.35 -44.26 21.92
C ARG A 128 25.22 -45.46 22.30
N SER A 129 25.76 -45.46 23.52
CA SER A 129 26.48 -46.59 24.07
C SER A 129 25.46 -47.64 24.48
N ALA A 130 25.45 -48.75 23.74
CA ALA A 130 24.66 -49.93 24.04
C ALA A 130 25.21 -50.62 25.31
N SER A 131 24.82 -50.15 26.49
CA SER A 131 25.02 -50.94 27.71
C SER A 131 23.81 -51.84 27.93
N ALA A 132 24.00 -53.13 27.67
CA ALA A 132 23.08 -54.20 28.04
C ALA A 132 23.09 -54.39 29.56
N GLY A 133 22.36 -53.53 30.26
CA GLY A 133 21.94 -53.73 31.63
C GLY A 133 20.45 -53.42 31.67
N GLU A 134 19.64 -54.37 32.16
CA GLU A 134 18.18 -54.23 32.18
C GLU A 134 17.79 -52.88 32.79
N PRO A 135 17.06 -52.02 32.05
CA PRO A 135 16.60 -50.75 32.58
C PRO A 135 15.66 -51.05 33.73
N LYS A 136 16.10 -50.74 34.95
CA LYS A 136 15.28 -50.82 36.15
C LYS A 136 14.10 -49.88 35.93
N VAL A 137 12.94 -50.46 35.59
CA VAL A 137 11.74 -49.73 35.21
C VAL A 137 11.44 -48.73 36.33
N PRO A 138 11.56 -47.41 36.06
CA PRO A 138 11.20 -46.42 37.05
C PRO A 138 9.73 -46.61 37.39
N ASP A 139 9.41 -46.57 38.68
CA ASP A 139 8.02 -46.64 39.13
C ASP A 139 7.18 -45.61 38.36
N PRO A 140 6.17 -46.04 37.57
CA PRO A 140 5.33 -45.15 36.76
C PRO A 140 4.71 -44.01 37.59
N GLY A 141 4.44 -44.25 38.88
CA GLY A 141 3.92 -43.25 39.80
C GLY A 141 4.91 -42.12 40.11
N CYS A 142 6.21 -42.41 40.11
CA CYS A 142 7.25 -41.40 40.30
C CYS A 142 7.47 -40.53 39.06
N VAL A 143 7.30 -41.07 37.85
CA VAL A 143 7.46 -40.32 36.59
C VAL A 143 6.31 -39.33 36.40
N ALA A 144 5.07 -39.76 36.68
CA ALA A 144 3.89 -38.89 36.56
C ALA A 144 3.95 -37.68 37.50
N ARG A 145 4.31 -37.88 38.78
CA ARG A 145 4.42 -36.77 39.76
C ARG A 145 5.55 -35.79 39.46
N ARG A 146 6.58 -36.23 38.72
CA ARG A 146 7.72 -35.39 38.32
C ARG A 146 7.36 -34.49 37.13
N ALA A 147 6.64 -35.02 36.15
CA ALA A 147 6.15 -34.24 35.01
C ALA A 147 5.23 -33.08 35.46
N GLU A 148 4.33 -33.35 36.40
CA GLU A 148 3.39 -32.35 36.93
C GLU A 148 4.11 -31.18 37.62
N LYS A 149 5.18 -31.44 38.39
CA LYS A 149 5.97 -30.37 39.02
C LYS A 149 6.71 -29.49 38.01
N VAL A 150 7.24 -30.08 36.94
CA VAL A 150 7.93 -29.31 35.88
C VAL A 150 6.94 -28.43 35.14
N ASP A 151 5.76 -28.96 34.83
CA ASP A 151 4.73 -28.23 34.09
C ASP A 151 4.19 -27.04 34.91
N VAL A 152 4.01 -27.21 36.22
CA VAL A 152 3.64 -26.13 37.14
C VAL A 152 4.75 -25.07 37.25
N ALA A 153 6.02 -25.48 37.34
CA ALA A 153 7.14 -24.54 37.42
C ALA A 153 7.31 -23.74 36.13
N LEU A 154 7.18 -24.39 34.96
CA LEU A 154 7.24 -23.71 33.65
C LEU A 154 6.04 -22.80 33.41
N SER A 155 4.84 -23.22 33.82
CA SER A 155 3.63 -22.39 33.73
C SER A 155 3.74 -21.17 34.64
N SER A 156 4.23 -21.33 35.88
CA SER A 156 4.48 -20.23 36.79
C SER A 156 5.56 -19.28 36.27
N LEU A 157 6.64 -19.82 35.67
CA LEU A 157 7.66 -19.02 35.00
C LEU A 157 7.02 -18.19 33.87
N ALA A 158 6.30 -18.83 32.94
CA ALA A 158 5.64 -18.13 31.84
C ALA A 158 4.70 -17.02 32.35
N GLU A 159 3.82 -17.33 33.28
CA GLU A 159 2.83 -16.37 33.80
C GLU A 159 3.51 -15.16 34.49
N THR A 160 4.54 -15.40 35.29
CA THR A 160 5.25 -14.32 36.00
C THR A 160 6.10 -13.46 35.06
N TYR A 161 6.74 -14.05 34.05
CA TYR A 161 7.56 -13.31 33.08
C TYR A 161 6.74 -12.56 32.05
N PHE A 162 5.64 -13.13 31.55
CA PHE A 162 4.80 -12.44 30.58
C PHE A 162 4.09 -11.25 31.23
N VAL A 163 3.54 -11.40 32.44
CA VAL A 163 2.92 -10.27 33.16
C VAL A 163 3.98 -9.21 33.51
N GLY A 164 5.18 -9.60 33.93
CA GLY A 164 6.29 -8.68 34.18
C GLY A 164 6.80 -7.94 32.93
N LEU A 165 6.83 -8.62 31.77
CA LEU A 165 7.19 -8.05 30.48
C LEU A 165 6.17 -7.00 30.00
N PHE A 166 4.88 -7.23 30.25
CA PHE A 166 3.84 -6.22 29.97
C PHE A 166 3.92 -5.03 30.93
N CYS A 167 4.32 -5.24 32.19
CA CYS A 167 4.55 -4.15 33.15
C CYS A 167 5.86 -3.38 32.90
N LEU A 168 6.87 -3.99 32.27
CA LEU A 168 8.07 -3.29 31.76
C LEU A 168 7.75 -2.33 30.58
N GLY A 169 6.50 -2.33 30.10
CA GLY A 169 5.96 -1.38 29.13
C GLY A 169 5.89 0.08 29.62
N GLU A 170 6.12 0.36 30.91
CA GLU A 170 6.63 1.67 31.37
C GLU A 170 8.12 1.83 30.97
N LEU A 171 8.41 1.62 29.69
CA LEU A 171 9.66 2.07 29.08
C LEU A 171 9.55 3.59 29.01
N ASP A 172 10.37 4.27 29.81
CA ASP A 172 10.58 5.71 29.76
C ASP A 172 10.92 6.12 28.31
N TYR A 173 9.92 6.59 27.57
CA TYR A 173 10.05 6.97 26.17
C TYR A 173 10.82 8.30 26.01
N ASP A 174 11.08 9.02 27.10
CA ASP A 174 11.80 10.30 27.07
C ASP A 174 13.30 10.13 26.76
N GLY A 175 13.85 8.92 26.87
CA GLY A 175 15.25 8.61 26.55
C GLY A 175 15.57 8.42 25.06
N PHE A 176 14.56 8.41 24.17
CA PHE A 176 14.72 8.12 22.73
C PHE A 176 14.65 9.35 21.81
N ARG A 177 14.64 10.56 22.38
CA ARG A 177 14.53 11.83 21.63
C ARG A 177 15.88 12.41 21.20
#